data_AF-A0A2H3SXU3-F1
#
_entry.id   AF-A0A2H3SXU3-F1
#
_cell.length_a   1.000
_cell.length_b   1.000
_cell.length_c   1.000
_cell.angle_alpha   90.00
_cell.angle_beta   90.00
_cell.angle_gamma   90.00
#
_symmetry.space_group_name_H-M   'P 1'
#
loop_
_entity.id
_entity.type
_entity.pdbx_description
1 polymer ?
#
loop_
_entity_poly.entity_id
_entity_poly.type
_entity_poly.pdbx_seq_one_letter_code
_entity_poly.pdbx_strand_id
1 'polypeptide(L)'
;MVDPLDYTVGWICALKTESDPNEYTLGRMGHHNVVIAVLSDGYGTSSAASVATHMIFSFLNIRIGLLVGIAGGSPSIQHDIRLGDVVVSTPGNGHNGVLPYDMCVAFQGQEFEIRRVLDAPPFQLLAAANGLRSQHDIQGRQLQQSIREILGRRPTLRT
;
A
#
# COMPACT_ATOMS: atom_id res chain seq x y z
N MET A 1 0.49 -23.86 -17.11
CA MET A 1 -0.34 -23.77 -15.89
C MET A 1 0.44 -22.89 -14.92
N VAL A 2 -0.19 -21.88 -14.33
CA VAL A 2 0.48 -20.95 -13.41
C VAL A 2 0.58 -21.62 -12.04
N ASP A 3 1.79 -21.75 -11.49
CA ASP A 3 1.99 -22.37 -10.17
C ASP A 3 1.79 -21.30 -9.07
N PRO A 4 0.84 -21.48 -8.13
CA PRO A 4 0.67 -20.57 -7.00
C PRO A 4 1.93 -20.39 -6.14
N LEU A 5 2.84 -21.36 -6.15
CA LEU A 5 4.11 -21.30 -5.44
C LEU A 5 5.12 -20.32 -6.07
N ASP A 6 4.91 -19.88 -7.31
CA ASP A 6 5.80 -18.92 -7.95
C ASP A 6 5.62 -17.49 -7.42
N TYR A 7 4.56 -17.21 -6.66
CA TYR A 7 4.16 -15.87 -6.24
C TYR A 7 4.70 -15.51 -4.86
N THR A 8 5.36 -14.35 -4.78
CA THR A 8 6.07 -13.92 -3.56
C THR A 8 5.53 -12.63 -2.96
N VAL A 9 4.73 -11.87 -3.71
CA VAL A 9 4.18 -10.58 -3.29
C VAL A 9 2.68 -10.57 -3.47
N GLY A 10 1.95 -10.28 -2.40
CA GLY A 10 0.53 -9.97 -2.42
C GLY A 10 0.29 -8.47 -2.48
N TRP A 11 -0.62 -8.02 -3.33
CA TRP A 11 -1.07 -6.64 -3.46
C TRP A 11 -2.57 -6.60 -3.24
N ILE A 12 -2.99 -5.86 -2.22
CA ILE A 12 -4.40 -5.67 -1.86
C ILE A 12 -4.80 -4.26 -2.28
N CYS A 13 -5.62 -4.16 -3.31
CA CYS A 13 -6.21 -2.91 -3.77
C CYS A 13 -7.40 -2.55 -2.87
N ALA A 14 -7.24 -1.53 -2.03
CA ALA A 14 -8.29 -0.98 -1.17
C ALA A 14 -9.28 -0.08 -1.94
N LEU A 15 -9.67 -0.52 -3.13
CA LEU A 15 -10.73 0.08 -3.94
C LEU A 15 -11.89 -0.91 -4.00
N LYS A 16 -13.12 -0.40 -4.02
CA LYS A 16 -14.30 -1.25 -4.16
C LYS A 16 -14.50 -1.62 -5.62
N THR A 17 -14.81 -2.88 -5.88
CA THR A 17 -15.32 -3.37 -7.17
C THR A 17 -16.39 -4.44 -6.93
N GLU A 18 -17.23 -4.72 -7.92
CA GLU A 18 -18.15 -5.87 -7.92
C GLU A 18 -17.40 -7.14 -8.38
N SER A 19 -16.36 -7.52 -7.64
CA SER A 19 -15.53 -8.70 -7.93
C SER A 19 -15.67 -9.72 -6.80
N ASP A 20 -15.39 -10.98 -7.09
CA ASP A 20 -15.33 -12.04 -6.08
C ASP A 20 -14.11 -11.82 -5.15
N PRO A 21 -14.20 -12.01 -3.83
CA PRO A 21 -13.06 -11.95 -2.91
C PRO A 21 -11.86 -12.84 -3.28
N ASN A 22 -12.08 -13.87 -4.11
CA ASN A 22 -11.05 -14.80 -4.57
C ASN A 22 -10.66 -14.59 -6.04
N GLU A 23 -11.05 -13.47 -6.65
CA GLU A 23 -10.58 -13.09 -7.97
C GLU A 23 -9.20 -12.42 -7.87
N TYR A 24 -8.22 -13.05 -8.51
CA TYR A 24 -6.84 -12.60 -8.50
C TYR A 24 -6.37 -12.19 -9.88
N THR A 25 -5.81 -11.00 -9.99
CA THR A 25 -5.01 -10.61 -11.15
C THR A 25 -3.56 -10.99 -10.90
N LEU A 26 -3.03 -11.86 -11.75
CA LEU A 26 -1.66 -12.34 -11.65
C LEU A 26 -0.74 -11.56 -12.58
N GLY A 27 0.47 -11.26 -12.12
CA GLY A 27 1.43 -10.53 -12.92
C GLY A 27 2.85 -10.64 -12.39
N ARG A 28 3.74 -9.83 -12.98
CA ARG A 28 5.14 -9.76 -12.59
C ARG A 28 5.61 -8.32 -12.56
N MET A 29 6.30 -7.95 -11.50
CA MET A 29 6.96 -6.66 -11.34
C MET A 29 8.44 -6.90 -11.08
N GLY A 30 9.29 -6.53 -12.05
CA GLY A 30 10.72 -6.84 -12.00
C GLY A 30 10.96 -8.35 -11.89
N HIS A 31 11.59 -8.78 -10.79
CA HIS A 31 11.89 -10.19 -10.51
C HIS A 31 10.85 -10.88 -9.61
N HIS A 32 9.78 -10.18 -9.21
CA HIS A 32 8.76 -10.71 -8.32
C HIS A 32 7.47 -11.03 -9.09
N ASN A 33 6.95 -12.23 -8.89
CA ASN A 33 5.59 -12.55 -9.29
C ASN A 33 4.64 -11.99 -8.23
N VAL A 34 3.60 -11.29 -8.68
CA VAL A 34 2.68 -10.50 -7.87
C VAL A 34 1.26 -11.01 -8.07
N VAL A 35 0.56 -11.21 -6.96
CA VAL A 35 -0.87 -11.49 -6.92
C VAL A 35 -1.58 -10.21 -6.50
N ILE A 36 -2.52 -9.73 -7.29
CA ILE A 36 -3.34 -8.56 -6.99
C ILE A 36 -4.76 -9.03 -6.68
N ALA A 37 -5.28 -8.64 -5.52
CA ALA A 37 -6.69 -8.81 -5.16
C ALA A 37 -7.35 -7.46 -4.94
N VAL A 38 -8.64 -7.36 -5.20
CA VAL A 38 -9.44 -6.16 -4.98
C VAL A 38 -10.50 -6.45 -3.93
N LEU A 39 -10.86 -5.45 -3.11
CA LEU A 39 -11.88 -5.65 -2.09
C LEU A 39 -13.26 -5.83 -2.72
N SER A 40 -13.91 -6.93 -2.35
CA SER A 40 -15.25 -7.32 -2.80
C SER A 40 -16.36 -6.87 -1.84
N ASP A 41 -16.12 -6.93 -0.53
CA ASP A 41 -17.12 -6.63 0.50
C ASP A 41 -16.92 -5.24 1.15
N GLY A 42 -17.00 -4.20 0.31
CA GLY A 42 -16.91 -2.81 0.75
C GLY A 42 -15.52 -2.33 1.19
N TYR A 43 -15.47 -1.12 1.75
CA TYR A 43 -14.25 -0.53 2.29
C TYR A 43 -14.06 -0.93 3.75
N GLY A 44 -12.81 -1.13 4.17
CA GLY A 44 -12.47 -1.24 5.58
C GLY A 44 -11.37 -2.25 5.89
N THR A 45 -10.91 -2.21 7.14
CA THR A 45 -9.84 -3.05 7.66
C THR A 45 -10.23 -4.53 7.68
N SER A 46 -11.46 -4.87 8.05
CA SER A 46 -11.95 -6.26 8.09
C SER A 46 -12.00 -6.89 6.71
N SER A 47 -12.54 -6.20 5.71
CA SER A 47 -12.59 -6.69 4.32
C SER A 47 -11.18 -6.92 3.76
N ALA A 48 -10.27 -5.97 3.98
CA ALA A 48 -8.87 -6.12 3.58
C ALA A 48 -8.17 -7.28 4.30
N ALA A 49 -8.43 -7.51 5.59
CA ALA A 49 -7.87 -8.62 6.34
C ALA A 49 -8.37 -9.98 5.83
N SER A 50 -9.67 -10.08 5.50
CA SER A 50 -10.25 -11.30 4.91
C SER A 50 -9.62 -11.62 3.55
N VAL A 51 -9.50 -10.64 2.66
CA VAL A 51 -8.85 -10.80 1.35
C VAL A 51 -7.37 -11.19 1.52
N ALA A 52 -6.65 -10.54 2.42
CA ALA A 52 -5.26 -10.89 2.73
C ALA A 52 -5.13 -12.35 3.20
N THR A 53 -6.04 -12.78 4.07
CA THR A 53 -6.05 -14.14 4.62
C THR A 53 -6.28 -15.17 3.53
N HIS A 54 -7.29 -14.97 2.68
CA HIS A 54 -7.57 -15.86 1.55
C HIS A 54 -6.40 -15.91 0.56
N MET A 55 -5.77 -14.76 0.29
CA MET A 55 -4.61 -14.67 -0.59
C MET A 55 -3.42 -15.48 -0.07
N ILE A 56 -3.10 -15.37 1.22
CA ILE A 56 -1.99 -16.13 1.84
C ILE A 56 -2.27 -17.64 1.79
N PHE A 57 -3.52 -18.07 1.98
CA PHE A 57 -3.88 -19.49 1.86
C PHE A 57 -3.85 -20.00 0.41
N SER A 58 -4.16 -19.14 -0.56
CA SER A 58 -4.15 -19.52 -1.98
C SER A 58 -2.73 -19.51 -2.57
N PHE A 59 -1.85 -18.64 -2.07
CA PHE A 59 -0.49 -18.44 -2.56
C PHE A 59 0.51 -18.53 -1.40
N LEU A 60 0.86 -19.77 -1.06
CA LEU A 60 1.63 -20.10 0.15
C LEU A 60 3.03 -19.49 0.21
N ASN A 61 3.58 -19.06 -0.94
CA ASN A 61 4.92 -18.46 -1.01
C ASN A 61 4.92 -16.93 -0.95
N ILE A 62 3.78 -16.30 -0.68
CA ILE A 62 3.73 -14.85 -0.39
C ILE A 62 4.54 -14.56 0.87
N ARG A 63 5.51 -13.65 0.74
CA ARG A 63 6.38 -13.19 1.84
C ARG A 63 6.18 -11.72 2.19
N ILE A 64 5.56 -10.98 1.27
CA ILE A 64 5.35 -9.54 1.38
C ILE A 64 3.92 -9.23 0.97
N GLY A 65 3.18 -8.52 1.82
CA GLY A 65 1.88 -7.96 1.50
C GLY A 65 1.95 -6.44 1.36
N LEU A 66 1.38 -5.89 0.31
CA LEU A 66 1.22 -4.45 0.08
C LEU A 66 -0.26 -4.10 0.13
N LEU A 67 -0.65 -3.22 1.06
CA LEU A 67 -1.98 -2.60 1.04
C LEU A 67 -1.87 -1.27 0.28
N VAL A 68 -2.59 -1.15 -0.83
CA VAL A 68 -2.51 0.01 -1.72
C VAL A 68 -3.90 0.57 -1.95
N GLY A 69 -4.07 1.88 -1.74
CA GLY A 69 -5.35 2.56 -1.90
C GLY A 69 -5.18 4.06 -2.02
N ILE A 70 -6.31 4.75 -2.04
CA ILE A 70 -6.38 6.20 -2.00
C ILE A 70 -6.59 6.68 -0.56
N ALA A 71 -6.08 7.86 -0.24
CA ALA A 71 -6.24 8.48 1.07
C ALA A 71 -6.41 9.99 0.95
N GLY A 72 -7.06 10.60 1.93
CA GLY A 72 -7.08 12.05 2.09
C GLY A 72 -5.75 12.55 2.69
N GLY A 73 -5.26 13.68 2.20
CA GLY A 73 -4.08 14.35 2.76
C GLY A 73 -4.43 15.39 3.81
N SER A 74 -3.58 15.55 4.83
CA SER A 74 -3.63 16.65 5.80
C SER A 74 -2.36 17.50 5.67
N PRO A 75 -2.34 18.46 4.72
CA PRO A 75 -1.16 19.27 4.46
C PRO A 75 -0.86 20.22 5.63
N SER A 76 0.41 20.46 5.88
CA SER A 76 0.88 21.48 6.83
C SER A 76 2.10 22.21 6.28
N ILE A 77 2.53 23.29 6.94
CA ILE A 77 3.74 24.03 6.55
C ILE A 77 4.98 23.11 6.51
N GLN A 78 5.02 22.12 7.41
CA GLN A 78 6.12 21.15 7.50
C GLN A 78 5.96 19.97 6.52
N HIS A 79 4.73 19.71 6.06
CA HIS A 79 4.39 18.57 5.22
C HIS A 79 3.50 19.02 4.06
N ASP A 80 4.13 19.36 2.93
CA ASP A 80 3.45 19.76 1.69
C ASP A 80 2.90 18.54 0.93
N ILE A 81 1.77 18.01 1.42
CA ILE A 81 1.06 16.88 0.81
C ILE A 81 0.08 17.42 -0.24
N ARG A 82 0.17 16.93 -1.49
CA ARG A 82 -0.67 17.38 -2.61
C ARG A 82 -1.41 16.22 -3.28
N LEU A 83 -2.48 16.56 -3.99
CA LEU A 83 -3.19 15.58 -4.82
C LEU A 83 -2.23 14.98 -5.86
N GLY A 84 -2.21 13.65 -5.93
CA GLY A 84 -1.34 12.90 -6.83
C GLY A 84 0.01 12.51 -6.22
N ASP A 85 0.31 12.91 -4.99
CA ASP A 85 1.45 12.38 -4.26
C ASP A 85 1.21 10.91 -3.88
N VAL A 86 2.27 10.10 -3.97
CA VAL A 86 2.27 8.72 -3.48
C VAL A 86 2.97 8.71 -2.13
N VAL A 87 2.24 8.32 -1.10
CA VAL A 87 2.74 8.25 0.27
C VAL A 87 3.04 6.80 0.62
N VAL A 88 4.24 6.56 1.16
CA VAL A 88 4.67 5.25 1.64
C VAL A 88 4.77 5.31 3.16
N SER A 89 4.13 4.37 3.84
CA SER A 89 4.20 4.28 5.30
C SER A 89 5.61 3.87 5.74
N THR A 90 6.22 4.66 6.61
CA THR A 90 7.53 4.40 7.21
C THR A 90 7.49 4.65 8.71
N PRO A 91 8.17 3.85 9.54
CA PRO A 91 8.33 4.14 10.97
C PRO A 91 8.92 5.53 11.22
N GLY A 92 8.45 6.21 12.27
CA GLY A 92 8.87 7.57 12.65
C GLY A 92 8.22 7.99 13.96
N ASN A 93 8.78 8.99 14.65
CA ASN A 93 8.18 9.61 15.85
C ASN A 93 7.62 8.63 16.91
N GLY A 94 8.29 7.49 17.12
CA GLY A 94 7.87 6.47 18.10
C GLY A 94 6.76 5.51 17.64
N HIS A 95 6.35 5.55 16.36
CA HIS A 95 5.37 4.64 15.78
C HIS A 95 5.92 3.89 14.55
N ASN A 96 5.29 2.77 14.21
CA ASN A 96 5.74 1.85 13.15
C ASN A 96 5.16 2.17 11.76
N GLY A 97 4.77 3.44 11.54
CA GLY A 97 4.27 3.94 10.27
C GLY A 97 2.75 4.12 10.23
N VAL A 98 1.96 3.05 10.39
CA VAL A 98 0.49 3.15 10.40
C VAL A 98 -0.05 3.24 11.82
N LEU A 99 -0.90 4.24 12.07
CA LEU A 99 -1.60 4.46 13.34
C LEU A 99 -3.11 4.30 13.15
N PRO A 100 -3.71 3.22 13.67
CA PRO A 100 -5.15 3.05 13.63
C PRO A 100 -5.83 3.99 14.63
N TYR A 101 -6.72 4.85 14.12
CA TYR A 101 -7.36 5.91 14.89
C TYR A 101 -8.26 5.37 16.02
N ASP A 102 -8.90 4.23 15.78
CA ASP A 102 -9.73 3.49 16.75
C ASP A 102 -8.92 2.89 17.90
N MET A 103 -7.58 2.89 17.80
CA MET A 103 -6.66 2.47 18.86
C MET A 103 -6.02 3.64 19.61
N CYS A 104 -6.53 4.87 19.41
CA CYS A 104 -6.17 6.04 20.18
C CYS A 104 -7.27 6.34 21.21
N VAL A 105 -6.89 6.65 22.45
CA VAL A 105 -7.85 7.10 23.47
C VAL A 105 -7.64 8.59 23.71
N ALA A 106 -8.72 9.34 23.62
CA ALA A 106 -8.77 10.74 24.03
C ALA A 106 -9.59 10.83 25.32
N PHE A 107 -8.97 11.16 26.44
CA PHE A 107 -9.68 11.58 27.65
C PHE A 107 -10.00 13.07 27.56
N GLN A 108 -11.16 13.49 28.10
CA GLN A 108 -11.53 14.92 28.11
C GLN A 108 -10.41 15.76 28.75
N GLY A 109 -9.80 16.63 27.95
CA GLY A 109 -8.74 17.54 28.40
C GLY A 109 -7.32 16.95 28.42
N GLN A 110 -7.09 15.74 27.90
CA GLN A 110 -5.75 15.14 27.78
C GLN A 110 -5.32 14.98 26.31
N GLU A 111 -4.00 14.88 26.10
CA GLU A 111 -3.42 14.58 24.78
C GLU A 111 -3.79 13.15 24.32
N PHE A 112 -3.82 12.95 23.00
CA PHE A 112 -4.07 11.65 22.40
C PHE A 112 -2.99 10.64 22.79
N GLU A 113 -3.39 9.52 23.39
CA GLU A 113 -2.48 8.44 23.75
C GLU A 113 -2.61 7.28 22.76
N ILE A 114 -1.49 6.92 22.11
CA ILE A 114 -1.40 5.75 21.22
C ILE A 114 -1.24 4.51 22.10
N ARG A 115 -2.28 3.67 22.19
CA ARG A 115 -2.26 2.47 23.05
C ARG A 115 -1.64 1.25 22.39
N ARG A 116 -1.66 1.19 21.07
CA ARG A 116 -1.18 0.03 20.30
C ARG A 116 -0.61 0.48 18.97
N VAL A 117 0.51 -0.12 18.58
CA VAL A 117 1.20 0.13 17.33
C VAL A 117 1.17 -1.16 16.50
N LEU A 118 0.98 -1.03 15.19
CA LEU A 118 1.11 -2.17 14.25
C LEU A 118 2.58 -2.58 14.10
N ASP A 119 2.85 -3.77 13.57
CA ASP A 119 4.22 -4.17 13.27
C ASP A 119 4.85 -3.25 12.23
N ALA A 120 6.15 -2.99 12.38
CA ALA A 120 6.90 -2.24 11.39
C ALA A 120 7.04 -3.03 10.08
N PRO A 121 7.10 -2.35 8.92
CA PRO A 121 7.42 -3.02 7.67
C PRO A 121 8.76 -3.75 7.77
N PRO A 122 8.92 -4.92 7.12
CA PRO A 122 10.19 -5.64 7.07
C PRO A 122 11.35 -4.76 6.62
N PHE A 123 12.55 -5.02 7.16
CA PHE A 123 13.75 -4.23 6.88
C PHE A 123 14.03 -4.06 5.37
N GLN A 124 13.77 -5.08 4.56
CA GLN A 124 13.97 -5.03 3.11
C GLN A 124 13.11 -3.96 2.44
N LEU A 125 11.85 -3.79 2.89
CA LEU A 125 10.97 -2.74 2.38
C LEU A 125 11.39 -1.36 2.88
N LEU A 126 11.86 -1.25 4.13
CA LEU A 126 12.40 0.00 4.66
C LEU A 126 13.65 0.45 3.90
N ALA A 127 14.56 -0.47 3.61
CA ALA A 127 15.73 -0.18 2.79
C ALA A 127 15.35 0.27 1.37
N ALA A 128 14.36 -0.38 0.75
CA ALA A 128 13.84 0.03 -0.56
C ALA A 128 13.19 1.42 -0.51
N ALA A 129 12.36 1.70 0.50
CA ALA A 129 11.73 3.01 0.69
C ALA A 129 12.76 4.13 0.89
N ASN A 130 13.82 3.88 1.68
CA ASN A 130 14.93 4.82 1.85
C ASN A 130 15.69 5.06 0.53
N GLY A 131 15.92 4.01 -0.26
CA GLY A 131 16.50 4.13 -1.59
C GLY A 131 15.65 4.99 -2.52
N LEU A 132 14.34 4.76 -2.56
CA LEU A 132 13.39 5.57 -3.33
C LEU A 132 13.37 7.04 -2.87
N ARG A 133 13.40 7.27 -1.56
CA ARG A 133 13.50 8.63 -0.99
C ARG A 133 14.78 9.32 -1.43
N SER A 134 15.92 8.65 -1.33
CA SER A 134 17.21 9.22 -1.76
C SER A 134 17.22 9.55 -3.26
N GLN A 135 16.66 8.68 -4.10
CA GLN A 135 16.53 8.95 -5.54
C GLN A 135 15.60 10.14 -5.80
N HIS A 136 14.48 10.23 -5.09
CA HIS A 136 13.56 11.36 -5.19
C HIS A 136 14.24 12.67 -4.76
N ASP A 137 15.05 12.67 -3.70
CA ASP A 137 15.76 13.87 -3.24
C ASP A 137 16.81 14.35 -4.25
N ILE A 138 17.43 13.43 -5.00
CA ILE A 138 18.43 13.75 -6.04
C ILE A 138 17.76 14.15 -7.37
N GLN A 139 16.77 13.40 -7.82
CA GLN A 139 16.20 13.49 -9.18
C GLN A 139 14.89 14.27 -9.24
N GLY A 140 14.29 14.60 -8.09
CA GLY A 140 12.98 15.24 -7.99
C GLY A 140 11.81 14.30 -8.35
N ARG A 141 10.65 14.91 -8.63
CA ARG A 141 9.38 14.21 -8.87
C ARG A 141 9.33 13.55 -10.26
N GLN A 142 9.82 12.32 -10.35
CA GLN A 142 9.81 11.54 -11.61
C GLN A 142 8.44 10.90 -11.94
N LEU A 143 7.55 10.77 -10.95
CA LEU A 143 6.28 10.05 -11.12
C LEU A 143 5.42 10.61 -12.26
N GLN A 144 5.33 11.93 -12.38
CA GLN A 144 4.54 12.58 -13.42
C GLN A 144 5.10 12.29 -14.83
N GLN A 145 6.42 12.19 -14.96
CA GLN A 145 7.03 11.79 -16.22
C GLN A 145 6.72 10.33 -16.54
N SER A 146 6.90 9.42 -15.57
CA SER A 146 6.57 8.00 -15.73
C SER A 146 5.10 7.79 -16.11
N ILE A 147 4.16 8.51 -15.49
CA ILE A 147 2.74 8.47 -15.83
C ILE A 147 2.54 8.90 -17.28
N ARG A 148 3.12 10.03 -17.71
CA ARG A 148 3.00 10.51 -19.10
C ARG A 148 3.53 9.49 -20.10
N GLU A 149 4.67 8.86 -19.81
CA GLU A 149 5.26 7.83 -20.67
C GLU A 149 4.34 6.60 -20.80
N ILE A 150 3.78 6.12 -19.68
CA ILE A 150 2.84 4.99 -19.66
C ILE A 150 1.57 5.33 -20.43
N LEU A 151 0.97 6.50 -20.19
CA LEU A 151 -0.23 6.97 -20.90
C LEU A 151 0.03 7.26 -22.39
N GLY A 152 1.28 7.51 -22.78
CA GLY A 152 1.69 7.56 -24.19
C GLY A 152 1.70 6.18 -24.84
N ARG A 153 2.19 5.16 -24.12
CA ARG A 153 2.26 3.77 -24.62
C ARG A 153 0.92 3.04 -24.58
N ARG A 154 0.03 3.41 -23.66
CA ARG A 154 -1.30 2.81 -23.49
C ARG A 154 -2.39 3.88 -23.51
N PRO A 155 -2.82 4.34 -24.70
CA PRO A 155 -3.79 5.42 -24.82
C PRO A 155 -5.16 5.10 -24.19
N THR A 156 -5.54 3.82 -24.12
CA THR A 156 -6.80 3.36 -23.50
C THR A 156 -6.89 3.62 -22.00
N LEU A 157 -5.76 3.91 -21.33
CA LEU A 157 -5.74 4.29 -19.92
C LEU A 157 -5.94 5.79 -19.70
N ARG A 158 -6.04 6.59 -20.77
CA ARG A 158 -6.41 8.01 -20.68
C ARG A 158 -7.93 8.06 -20.51
N THR A 159 -8.38 8.29 -19.28
CA THR A 159 -9.74 8.71 -18.97
C THR A 159 -9.93 10.20 -19.21
#